data_AF-C0BTD2-F1
#
_entry.id   AF-C0BTD2-F1
#
_cell.length_a   1.000
_cell.length_b   1.000
_cell.length_c   1.000
_cell.angle_alpha   90.00
_cell.angle_beta   90.00
_cell.angle_gamma   90.00
#
_symmetry.space_group_name_H-M   'P 1'
#
loop_
_entity.id
_entity.type
_entity.pdbx_description
1 polymer ?
#
loop_
_entity_poly.entity_id
_entity_poly.type
_entity_poly.pdbx_seq_one_letter_code
_entity_poly.pdbx_strand_id
1 'polypeptide(L)'
;MSEATITDANENTSEGTAKTVTVEATTGEAMRELGKQVAHLTHGGDVILLSGPLGAGKTTFAQGFGAGLNISEPIVSPTFTIARELKGQFPSGNSAHLIHVDAYRLGGNAYAPRPKCHRTTTR
;
A
#
# COMPACT_ATOMS: atom_id res chain seq x y z
N MET A 1 -1.62 -20.74 8.22
CA MET A 1 -2.85 -19.99 8.55
C MET A 1 -2.44 -18.54 8.56
N SER A 2 -2.71 -17.79 7.49
CA SER A 2 -2.17 -16.44 7.32
C SER A 2 -3.27 -15.53 6.78
N GLU A 3 -3.80 -14.67 7.65
CA GLU A 3 -4.75 -13.61 7.29
C GLU A 3 -3.99 -12.41 6.75
N ALA A 4 -4.51 -11.78 5.69
CA ALA A 4 -4.06 -10.48 5.20
C ALA A 4 -5.13 -9.44 5.56
N THR A 5 -4.81 -8.53 6.48
CA THR A 5 -5.68 -7.41 6.84
C THR A 5 -5.30 -6.19 5.99
N ILE A 6 -6.25 -5.67 5.21
CA ILE A 6 -6.13 -4.42 4.45
C ILE A 6 -6.78 -3.33 5.31
N THR A 7 -6.09 -2.22 5.54
CA THR A 7 -6.64 -1.05 6.26
C THR A 7 -6.42 0.21 5.43
N ASP A 8 -7.52 0.91 5.12
CA ASP A 8 -7.52 2.20 4.44
C ASP A 8 -7.01 3.29 5.38
N ALA A 9 -5.96 4.00 4.97
CA ALA A 9 -5.44 5.16 5.67
C ALA A 9 -5.89 6.44 4.96
N ASN A 10 -7.06 6.95 5.35
CA ASN A 10 -7.46 8.33 5.04
C ASN A 10 -7.97 9.00 6.31
N GLU A 11 -7.13 9.86 6.91
CA GLU A 11 -7.55 10.79 7.96
C GLU A 11 -8.41 11.88 7.32
N ASN A 12 -9.72 11.64 7.27
CA ASN A 12 -10.71 12.70 7.28
C ASN A 12 -11.86 12.28 8.19
N THR A 13 -12.16 13.16 9.14
CA THR A 13 -13.11 12.99 10.23
C THR A 13 -14.53 12.71 9.71
N SER A 14 -14.86 11.44 9.60
CA SER A 14 -16.21 10.87 9.71
C SER A 14 -16.02 9.43 10.15
N GLU A 15 -16.62 9.02 11.28
CA GLU A 15 -16.51 7.69 11.86
C GLU A 15 -16.84 6.60 10.82
N GLY A 16 -15.81 6.13 10.12
CA GLY A 16 -15.91 5.04 9.16
C GLY A 16 -15.88 3.73 9.94
N THR A 17 -17.00 3.01 9.97
CA THR A 17 -17.03 1.63 10.46
C THR A 17 -16.06 0.81 9.61
N ALA A 18 -14.87 0.51 10.16
CA ALA A 18 -13.92 -0.37 9.52
C ALA A 18 -14.60 -1.73 9.27
N LYS A 19 -14.84 -2.05 8.00
CA LYS A 19 -15.38 -3.35 7.59
C LYS A 19 -14.21 -4.29 7.39
N THR A 20 -14.08 -5.26 8.30
CA THR A 20 -13.08 -6.32 8.19
C THR A 20 -13.63 -7.46 7.33
N VAL A 21 -12.86 -7.88 6.33
CA VAL A 21 -13.13 -9.08 5.54
C VAL A 21 -11.89 -9.96 5.60
N THR A 22 -12.07 -11.23 5.96
CA THR A 22 -11.01 -12.24 5.94
C THR A 22 -11.14 -13.08 4.67
N VAL A 23 -10.03 -13.22 3.95
CA VAL A 23 -9.92 -14.05 2.75
C VAL A 23 -8.69 -14.95 2.87
N GLU A 24 -8.84 -16.23 2.56
CA GLU A 24 -7.72 -17.17 2.51
C GLU A 24 -7.14 -17.28 1.09
N ALA A 25 -5.86 -16.96 0.95
CA ALA A 25 -5.09 -17.16 -0.28
C ALA A 25 -3.99 -18.20 -0.02
N THR A 26 -4.24 -19.46 -0.39
CA THR A 26 -3.35 -20.60 -0.10
C THR A 26 -2.20 -20.74 -1.09
N THR A 27 -2.26 -20.05 -2.24
CA THR A 27 -1.25 -20.11 -3.30
C THR A 27 -0.85 -18.72 -3.78
N GLY A 28 0.33 -18.63 -4.42
CA GLY A 28 0.76 -17.38 -5.04
C GLY A 28 -0.14 -16.93 -6.19
N GLU A 29 -0.83 -17.85 -6.86
CA GLU A 29 -1.83 -17.52 -7.88
C GLU A 29 -3.09 -16.93 -7.25
N ALA A 30 -3.61 -17.55 -6.18
CA ALA A 30 -4.75 -17.03 -5.43
C ALA A 30 -4.47 -15.62 -4.88
N MET A 31 -3.24 -15.37 -4.40
CA MET A 31 -2.85 -14.03 -3.94
C MET A 31 -2.82 -12.99 -5.07
N ARG A 32 -2.45 -13.38 -6.29
CA ARG A 32 -2.49 -12.49 -7.46
C ARG A 32 -3.93 -12.21 -7.88
N GLU A 33 -4.77 -13.23 -7.92
CA GLU A 33 -6.18 -13.07 -8.26
C GLU A 33 -6.88 -12.17 -7.24
N LEU A 34 -6.58 -12.33 -5.94
CA LEU A 34 -7.04 -11.42 -4.89
C LEU A 34 -6.61 -9.97 -5.16
N GLY A 35 -5.33 -9.74 -5.46
CA GLY A 35 -4.83 -8.41 -5.80
C GLY A 35 -5.56 -7.79 -7.00
N LYS A 36 -5.81 -8.59 -8.04
CA LYS A 36 -6.54 -8.17 -9.24
C LYS A 36 -7.98 -7.76 -8.92
N GLN A 37 -8.67 -8.55 -8.09
CA GLN A 37 -10.03 -8.24 -7.67
C GLN A 37 -10.08 -6.95 -6.85
N VAL A 38 -9.14 -6.75 -5.92
CA VAL A 38 -9.05 -5.49 -5.16
C VAL A 38 -8.84 -4.30 -6.10
N ALA A 39 -7.98 -4.41 -7.10
CA ALA A 39 -7.76 -3.34 -8.08
C ALA A 39 -9.04 -2.91 -8.82
N HIS A 40 -9.95 -3.84 -9.08
CA HIS A 40 -11.23 -3.53 -9.72
C HIS A 40 -12.22 -2.80 -8.80
N LEU A 41 -12.00 -2.85 -7.49
CA LEU A 41 -12.82 -2.17 -6.48
C LEU A 41 -12.27 -0.77 -6.15
N THR A 42 -11.00 -0.51 -6.49
CA THR A 42 -10.34 0.77 -6.20
C THR A 42 -10.63 1.87 -7.20
N HIS A 43 -10.49 3.10 -6.73
CA HIS A 43 -10.60 4.33 -7.49
C HIS A 43 -9.34 5.18 -7.32
N GLY A 44 -9.22 6.23 -8.13
CA GLY A 44 -8.12 7.18 -7.99
C GLY A 44 -8.13 7.86 -6.62
N GLY A 45 -6.98 7.86 -5.94
CA GLY A 45 -6.82 8.43 -4.60
C GLY A 45 -6.80 7.41 -3.47
N ASP A 46 -7.14 6.15 -3.73
CA ASP A 46 -7.10 5.09 -2.72
C ASP A 46 -5.66 4.77 -2.29
N VAL A 47 -5.49 4.47 -1.00
CA VAL A 47 -4.20 4.10 -0.41
C VAL A 47 -4.32 2.75 0.27
N ILE A 48 -3.63 1.75 -0.30
CA ILE A 48 -3.62 0.38 0.23
C ILE A 48 -2.34 0.16 1.03
N LEU A 49 -2.49 -0.16 2.32
CA LEU A 49 -1.40 -0.63 3.16
C LEU A 49 -1.36 -2.16 3.21
N LEU A 50 -0.21 -2.74 2.83
CA LEU A 50 0.04 -4.18 2.96
C LEU A 50 0.99 -4.44 4.13
N SER A 51 0.47 -5.05 5.19
CA SER A 51 1.26 -5.42 6.38
C SER A 51 1.45 -6.93 6.47
N GLY A 52 2.59 -7.36 7.01
CA GLY A 52 2.90 -8.76 7.25
C GLY A 52 4.40 -9.06 7.21
N PRO A 53 4.83 -10.24 7.71
CA PRO A 53 6.23 -10.62 7.75
C PRO A 53 6.88 -10.75 6.36
N LEU A 54 8.21 -10.87 6.33
CA LEU A 54 8.92 -11.21 5.10
C LEU A 54 8.37 -12.54 4.55
N GLY A 55 8.14 -12.58 3.23
CA GLY A 55 7.53 -13.75 2.59
C GLY A 55 6.01 -13.85 2.70
N ALA A 56 5.30 -12.92 3.36
CA ALA A 56 3.83 -12.92 3.47
C ALA A 56 3.06 -12.73 2.14
N GLY A 57 3.76 -12.60 1.00
CA GLY A 57 3.11 -12.45 -0.30
C GLY A 57 2.72 -11.02 -0.68
N LYS A 58 3.18 -9.98 0.05
CA LYS A 58 2.91 -8.56 -0.26
C LYS A 58 3.23 -8.18 -1.71
N THR A 59 4.40 -8.57 -2.21
CA THR A 59 4.80 -8.32 -3.61
C THR A 59 3.96 -9.13 -4.59
N THR A 60 3.62 -10.38 -4.24
CA THR A 60 2.73 -11.23 -5.05
C THR A 60 1.34 -10.60 -5.21
N PHE A 61 0.80 -10.03 -4.14
CA PHE A 61 -0.44 -9.25 -4.19
C PHE A 61 -0.28 -8.03 -5.10
N ALA A 62 0.78 -7.25 -4.93
CA ALA A 62 1.03 -6.06 -5.73
C ALA A 62 1.12 -6.37 -7.24
N GLN A 63 1.70 -7.51 -7.61
CA GLN A 63 1.72 -8.00 -8.99
C GLN A 63 0.31 -8.24 -9.54
N GLY A 64 -0.54 -8.92 -8.77
CA GLY A 64 -1.95 -9.11 -9.12
C GLY A 64 -2.71 -7.80 -9.24
N PHE A 65 -2.48 -6.89 -8.31
CA PHE A 65 -3.07 -5.56 -8.31
C PHE A 65 -2.72 -4.77 -9.57
N GLY A 66 -1.45 -4.75 -9.99
CA GLY A 66 -1.07 -4.10 -11.24
C GLY A 66 -1.67 -4.74 -12.48
N ALA A 67 -1.83 -6.08 -12.48
CA ALA A 67 -2.52 -6.75 -13.57
C ALA A 67 -3.99 -6.32 -13.69
N GLY A 68 -4.68 -6.08 -12.56
CA GLY A 68 -6.04 -5.52 -12.55
C GLY A 68 -6.13 -4.07 -13.02
N LEU A 69 -5.01 -3.33 -12.94
CA LEU A 69 -4.86 -1.98 -13.50
C LEU A 69 -4.23 -1.98 -14.90
N ASN A 70 -4.22 -3.11 -15.62
CA ASN A 70 -3.64 -3.22 -16.97
C ASN A 70 -2.20 -2.69 -17.10
N ILE A 71 -1.39 -2.83 -16.05
CA ILE A 71 0.02 -2.44 -16.06
C ILE A 71 0.82 -3.53 -16.78
N SER A 72 1.49 -3.18 -17.87
CA SER A 72 2.34 -4.09 -18.65
C SER A 72 3.75 -4.25 -18.08
N GLU A 73 4.18 -3.28 -17.27
CA GLU A 73 5.50 -3.24 -16.67
C GLU A 73 5.60 -4.20 -15.47
N PRO A 74 6.75 -4.88 -15.28
CA PRO A 74 6.92 -5.81 -14.17
C PRO A 74 6.91 -5.10 -12.81
N ILE A 75 6.00 -5.52 -11.94
CA ILE A 75 5.96 -5.12 -10.53
C ILE A 75 6.97 -5.96 -9.75
N VAL A 76 8.01 -5.29 -9.30
CA VAL A 76 9.08 -5.85 -8.46
C VAL A 76 9.18 -5.01 -7.18
N SER A 77 9.61 -5.64 -6.09
CA SER A 77 9.95 -4.89 -4.87
C SER A 77 11.05 -3.88 -5.25
N PRO A 78 10.81 -2.59 -5.01
CA PRO A 78 11.73 -1.55 -5.38
C PRO A 78 12.83 -1.48 -4.30
N THR A 79 13.72 -2.48 -4.31
CA THR A 79 14.72 -2.72 -3.26
C THR A 79 15.67 -1.54 -3.03
N PHE A 80 15.84 -0.66 -4.04
CA PHE A 80 16.74 0.51 -4.00
C PHE A 80 16.06 1.85 -4.31
N THR A 81 14.86 1.84 -4.90
CA THR A 81 14.10 3.06 -5.22
C THR A 81 12.94 3.13 -4.24
N ILE A 82 12.92 4.10 -3.33
CA ILE A 82 11.91 4.20 -2.25
C ILE A 82 10.46 3.99 -2.78
N ALA A 83 10.19 4.45 -3.99
CA ALA A 83 8.94 4.20 -4.72
C ALA A 83 9.19 3.98 -6.22
N ARG A 84 8.23 3.35 -6.88
CA ARG A 84 8.11 3.30 -8.34
C ARG A 84 6.72 3.74 -8.77
N GLU A 85 6.67 4.60 -9.78
CA GLU A 85 5.45 4.93 -10.48
C GLU A 85 5.32 4.05 -11.72
N LEU A 86 4.15 3.45 -11.90
CA LEU A 86 3.81 2.58 -13.02
C LEU A 86 2.51 3.06 -13.64
N LYS A 87 2.48 3.15 -14.97
CA LYS A 87 1.30 3.60 -15.72
C LYS A 87 0.42 2.42 -16.08
N GLY A 88 -0.88 2.59 -15.87
CA GLY A 88 -1.90 1.60 -16.17
C GLY A 88 -3.21 2.24 -16.59
N GLN A 89 -4.26 1.43 -16.60
CA GLN A 89 -5.63 1.81 -16.90
C GLN A 89 -6.57 1.05 -15.98
N PHE A 90 -7.49 1.79 -15.34
CA PHE A 90 -8.60 1.18 -14.61
C PHE A 90 -9.46 0.33 -15.56
N PRO A 91 -10.23 -0.64 -15.05
CA PRO A 91 -11.18 -1.41 -15.86
C PRO A 91 -12.21 -0.53 -16.61
N SER A 92 -12.49 0.67 -16.09
CA SER A 92 -13.36 1.67 -16.73
C SER A 92 -12.73 2.34 -17.97
N GLY A 93 -11.45 2.10 -18.26
CA GLY A 93 -10.70 2.71 -19.36
C GLY A 93 -9.99 4.02 -19.01
N ASN A 94 -10.17 4.56 -17.80
CA ASN A 94 -9.47 5.76 -17.35
C ASN A 94 -8.00 5.45 -17.03
N SER A 95 -7.11 6.44 -17.24
CA SER A 95 -5.70 6.30 -16.86
C SER A 95 -5.53 6.06 -15.36
N ALA A 96 -4.65 5.14 -15.00
CA ALA A 96 -4.28 4.82 -13.63
C ALA A 96 -2.77 5.04 -13.43
N HIS A 97 -2.40 5.53 -12.25
CA HIS A 97 -1.01 5.67 -11.81
C HIS A 97 -0.85 4.87 -10.51
N LEU A 98 -0.08 3.79 -10.56
CA LEU A 98 0.25 3.01 -9.36
C LEU A 98 1.58 3.49 -8.80
N ILE A 99 1.55 4.04 -7.59
CA ILE A 99 2.75 4.34 -6.81
C ILE A 99 3.02 3.18 -5.86
N HIS A 100 3.95 2.31 -6.23
CA HIS A 100 4.37 1.19 -5.39
C HIS A 100 5.54 1.58 -4.50
N VAL A 101 5.31 1.62 -3.19
CA VAL A 101 6.28 1.99 -2.15
C VAL A 101 6.63 0.77 -1.31
N ASP A 102 7.92 0.56 -1.03
CA ASP A 102 8.37 -0.51 -0.12
C ASP A 102 8.97 0.09 1.15
N ALA A 103 8.16 0.06 2.22
CA ALA A 103 8.51 0.60 3.51
C ALA A 103 9.50 -0.26 4.31
N TYR A 104 9.87 -1.46 3.84
CA TYR A 104 10.83 -2.32 4.54
C TYR A 104 12.18 -1.63 4.78
N ARG A 105 12.54 -0.68 3.91
CA ARG A 105 13.77 0.11 3.99
C ARG A 105 13.62 1.50 4.59
N LEU A 106 12.42 1.91 5.02
CA LEU A 106 12.22 3.19 5.72
C LEU A 106 12.74 3.19 7.17
N GLY A 107 13.72 2.35 7.47
CA GLY A 107 14.41 2.32 8.76
C GLY A 107 15.31 3.54 8.94
N GLY A 108 14.88 4.48 9.79
CA GLY A 108 15.76 5.43 10.46
C GLY A 108 15.26 6.87 10.53
N ASN A 109 14.45 7.19 11.55
CA ASN A 109 14.86 8.07 12.65
C ASN A 109 13.75 8.02 13.71
N ALA A 110 14.11 7.77 14.98
CA ALA A 110 13.22 8.18 16.06
C ALA A 110 12.98 9.68 15.87
N TYR A 111 11.74 10.08 15.62
CA TYR A 111 11.38 11.48 15.73
C TYR A 111 11.60 11.87 17.20
N ALA A 112 12.78 12.39 17.51
CA ALA A 112 13.00 13.15 18.72
C ALA A 112 12.44 14.55 18.44
N PRO A 113 11.28 14.94 18.99
CA PRO A 113 10.85 16.33 18.88
C PRO A 113 11.98 17.20 19.39
N ARG A 114 12.39 18.20 18.60
CA ARG A 114 13.35 19.21 19.08
C ARG A 114 12.77 19.77 20.39
N PRO A 115 13.52 19.79 21.51
CA PRO A 115 13.03 20.45 22.70
C PRO A 115 12.73 21.90 22.32
N LYS A 116 11.49 22.35 22.60
CA LYS A 116 11.11 23.73 22.36
C LYS A 116 12.08 24.61 23.13
N CYS A 117 12.90 25.36 22.39
CA CYS A 117 13.78 26.38 22.95
C CYS A 117 12.89 27.41 23.65
N HIS A 118 12.75 27.28 24.97
CA HIS A 118 12.15 28.34 25.78
C HIS A 118 13.16 29.48 25.81
N ARG A 119 12.87 30.51 25.01
CA ARG A 119 13.58 31.77 25.10
C ARG A 119 13.12 32.46 26.39
N THR A 120 13.81 32.21 27.49
CA THR A 120 13.65 33.00 28.71
C THR A 120 14.17 34.39 28.44
N THR A 121 13.25 35.33 28.20
CA THR A 121 13.55 36.75 28.25
C THR A 121 13.64 37.14 29.72
N THR A 122 14.84 37.10 30.29
CA THR A 122 15.10 37.73 31.58
C THR A 122 15.06 39.24 31.39
N ARG A 123 14.19 39.90 32.15
CA ARG A 123 14.13 41.36 32.27
C ARG A 123 15.11 41.84 33.33
#